data_AF-A0AAN9VYX6-F1
#
_entry.id   AF-A0AAN9VYX6-F1
#
_cell.length_a   1.000
_cell.length_b   1.000
_cell.length_c   1.000
_cell.angle_alpha   90.00
_cell.angle_beta   90.00
_cell.angle_gamma   90.00
#
_symmetry.space_group_name_H-M   'P 1'
#
loop_
_entity.id
_entity.type
_entity.pdbx_description
1 polymer ?
#
loop_
_entity_poly.entity_id
_entity_poly.type
_entity_poly.pdbx_seq_one_letter_code
_entity_poly.pdbx_strand_id
1 'polypeptide(L)'
;MLVENTERAMSHCGSQEVLIVGGVGCNLRLQEMMNIMSEERGAKLYATDERFCIDNGAMIAQAGIEMFQSGTTTPWDLVTCTQRYRTDEVEVTWRS
;
A
#
# COMPACT_ATOMS: atom_id res chain seq x y z
N MET A 1 -11.79 -10.14 -10.70
CA MET A 1 -12.52 -9.26 -9.76
C MET A 1 -11.62 -8.23 -9.04
N LEU A 2 -10.43 -7.88 -9.54
CA LEU A 2 -9.54 -6.93 -8.84
C LEU A 2 -10.09 -5.49 -8.89
N VAL A 3 -10.47 -5.01 -10.08
CA VAL A 3 -10.99 -3.64 -10.28
C VAL A 3 -12.30 -3.44 -9.53
N GLU A 4 -13.26 -4.35 -9.69
CA GLU A 4 -14.57 -4.31 -9.00
C GLU A 4 -14.44 -4.24 -7.47
N ASN A 5 -13.59 -5.06 -6.87
CA ASN A 5 -13.39 -5.03 -5.42
C ASN A 5 -12.71 -3.74 -4.95
N THR A 6 -11.77 -3.23 -5.76
CA THR A 6 -11.09 -1.96 -5.47
C THR A 6 -12.08 -0.79 -5.53
N GLU A 7 -12.93 -0.75 -6.56
CA GLU A 7 -13.96 0.27 -6.72
C GLU A 7 -14.98 0.25 -5.56
N ARG A 8 -15.41 -0.94 -5.13
CA ARG A 8 -16.26 -1.10 -3.95
C ARG A 8 -15.59 -0.55 -2.70
N ALA A 9 -14.32 -0.87 -2.48
CA ALA A 9 -13.56 -0.37 -1.34
C ALA A 9 -13.41 1.17 -1.37
N MET A 10 -13.08 1.75 -2.53
CA MET A 10 -12.99 3.20 -2.71
C MET A 10 -14.31 3.89 -2.39
N SER A 11 -15.44 3.34 -2.86
CA SER A 11 -16.77 3.86 -2.54
C SER A 11 -17.08 3.76 -1.05
N HIS A 12 -16.67 2.67 -0.40
CA HIS A 12 -16.91 2.44 1.02
C HIS A 12 -16.09 3.37 1.93
N CYS A 13 -14.81 3.62 1.61
CA CYS A 13 -13.94 4.47 2.42
C CYS A 13 -13.90 5.94 1.97
N GLY A 14 -14.57 6.30 0.87
CA GLY A 14 -14.59 7.65 0.33
C GLY A 14 -13.28 8.10 -0.34
N SER A 15 -12.39 7.16 -0.69
CA SER A 15 -11.10 7.50 -1.31
C SER A 15 -11.27 8.04 -2.73
N GLN A 16 -10.49 9.08 -3.06
CA GLN A 16 -10.36 9.66 -4.41
C GLN A 16 -9.04 9.25 -5.10
N GLU A 17 -8.29 8.34 -4.48
CA GLU A 17 -7.00 7.89 -4.96
C GLU A 17 -6.90 6.36 -4.82
N VAL A 18 -6.29 5.72 -5.80
CA VAL A 18 -5.95 4.29 -5.78
C VAL A 18 -4.49 4.11 -6.12
N LEU A 19 -3.80 3.30 -5.32
CA LEU A 19 -2.41 2.92 -5.54
C LEU A 19 -2.34 1.42 -5.84
N ILE A 20 -1.66 1.04 -6.91
CA ILE A 20 -1.37 -0.36 -7.22
C ILE A 20 0.09 -0.67 -6.85
N VAL A 21 0.28 -1.72 -6.05
CA VAL A 21 1.59 -2.22 -5.60
C VAL A 21 1.67 -3.74 -5.76
N GLY A 22 2.84 -4.31 -5.47
CA GLY A 22 3.15 -5.73 -5.63
C GLY A 22 3.60 -6.06 -7.05
N GLY A 23 4.25 -7.21 -7.23
CA GLY A 23 4.82 -7.58 -8.54
C GLY A 23 3.78 -7.69 -9.67
N VAL A 24 2.54 -8.07 -9.35
CA VAL A 24 1.42 -8.09 -10.31
C VAL A 24 0.96 -6.67 -10.68
N GLY A 25 1.27 -5.67 -9.85
CA GLY A 25 1.02 -4.27 -10.13
C GLY A 25 1.74 -3.74 -11.36
N CYS A 26 2.83 -4.38 -11.79
CA CYS A 26 3.55 -4.07 -13.02
C CYS A 26 2.79 -4.50 -14.31
N ASN A 27 1.66 -5.21 -14.18
CA ASN A 27 0.88 -5.63 -15.32
C ASN A 27 0.17 -4.44 -15.98
N LEU A 28 0.61 -4.07 -17.19
CA LEU A 28 0.08 -2.91 -17.92
C LEU A 28 -1.44 -3.00 -18.19
N ARG A 29 -1.97 -4.21 -18.41
CA ARG A 29 -3.41 -4.40 -18.62
C ARG A 29 -4.20 -4.14 -17.35
N LEU A 30 -3.69 -4.55 -16.18
CA LEU A 30 -4.31 -4.24 -14.89
C LEU A 30 -4.29 -2.73 -14.61
N GLN A 31 -3.16 -2.06 -14.87
CA GLN A 31 -3.04 -0.61 -14.72
C GLN A 31 -4.04 0.13 -15.62
N GLU A 32 -4.14 -0.26 -16.90
CA GLU A 32 -5.10 0.32 -17.84
C GLU A 32 -6.55 0.16 -17.34
N MET A 33 -6.94 -1.04 -16.92
CA MET A 33 -8.29 -1.29 -16.42
C MET A 33 -8.60 -0.51 -15.13
N MET A 34 -7.62 -0.34 -14.24
CA MET A 34 -7.80 0.48 -13.03
C MET A 34 -7.85 1.98 -13.35
N ASN A 35 -7.10 2.43 -14.38
CA ASN A 35 -7.09 3.81 -14.82
C ASN A 35 -8.47 4.23 -15.35
N ILE A 36 -9.06 3.41 -16.22
CA ILE A 36 -10.41 3.63 -16.74
C ILE A 36 -11.41 3.79 -15.59
N MET A 37 -11.43 2.83 -14.64
CA MET A 37 -12.33 2.90 -13.47
C MET A 37 -12.08 4.15 -12.61
N SER A 38 -10.81 4.55 -12.42
CA SER A 38 -10.47 5.74 -11.63
C SER A 38 -10.94 7.02 -12.33
N GLU A 39 -10.69 7.15 -13.63
CA GLU A 39 -11.11 8.30 -14.44
C GLU A 39 -12.63 8.46 -14.48
N GLU A 40 -13.38 7.37 -14.67
CA GLU A 40 -14.86 7.38 -14.66
C GLU A 40 -15.45 7.89 -13.33
N ARG A 41 -14.68 7.77 -12.24
CA ARG A 41 -15.05 8.26 -10.90
C ARG A 41 -14.51 9.65 -10.57
N GLY A 42 -13.67 10.23 -11.42
CA GLY A 42 -12.92 11.45 -11.11
C GLY A 42 -11.80 11.25 -10.07
N ALA A 43 -11.36 10.01 -9.85
CA ALA A 43 -10.28 9.63 -8.96
C ALA A 43 -8.93 9.54 -9.69
N LYS A 44 -7.83 9.46 -8.93
CA LYS A 44 -6.47 9.32 -9.48
C LYS A 44 -5.91 7.91 -9.25
N LEU A 45 -5.34 7.34 -10.31
CA LEU A 45 -4.51 6.14 -10.24
C LEU A 45 -3.04 6.52 -10.03
N TYR A 46 -2.41 5.87 -9.07
CA TYR A 46 -0.96 5.82 -8.90
C TYR A 46 -0.48 4.41 -9.23
N ALA A 47 0.31 4.30 -10.30
CA ALA A 47 1.05 3.09 -10.65
C ALA A 47 2.53 3.36 -10.36
N THR A 48 3.09 2.61 -9.40
CA THR A 48 4.48 2.82 -8.98
C THR A 48 5.45 2.22 -9.99
N ASP A 49 6.63 2.84 -10.13
CA ASP A 49 7.78 2.29 -10.88
C ASP A 49 8.03 0.82 -10.50
N GLU A 50 8.31 -0.03 -11.49
CA GLU A 50 8.49 -1.47 -11.30
C GLU A 50 9.51 -1.82 -10.20
N ARG A 51 10.55 -0.98 -10.04
CA ARG A 51 11.63 -1.17 -9.07
C ARG A 51 11.16 -1.06 -7.63
N PHE A 52 10.06 -0.34 -7.40
CA PHE A 52 9.46 -0.16 -6.07
C PHE A 52 8.15 -0.94 -5.90
N CYS A 53 7.59 -1.51 -6.98
CA CYS A 53 6.41 -2.38 -6.91
C CYS A 53 6.73 -3.78 -6.37
N ILE A 54 7.90 -4.32 -6.70
CA ILE A 54 8.32 -5.67 -6.25
C ILE A 54 8.89 -5.64 -4.84
N ASP A 55 8.97 -6.81 -4.19
CA ASP A 55 9.56 -6.93 -2.85
C ASP A 55 11.01 -6.42 -2.86
N ASN A 56 11.26 -5.38 -2.06
CA ASN A 56 12.57 -4.74 -2.00
C ASN A 56 12.88 -4.26 -0.57
N GLY A 57 14.16 -4.05 -0.27
CA GLY A 57 14.58 -3.56 1.05
C GLY A 57 14.24 -2.09 1.30
N ALA A 58 14.03 -1.29 0.25
CA ALA A 58 13.76 0.14 0.39
C ALA A 58 12.38 0.41 1.00
N MET A 59 11.34 -0.37 0.66
CA MET A 59 10.01 -0.22 1.28
C MET A 59 10.04 -0.55 2.79
N ILE A 60 10.88 -1.52 3.21
CA ILE A 60 11.08 -1.86 4.62
C ILE A 60 11.81 -0.72 5.34
N ALA A 61 12.87 -0.20 4.73
CA ALA A 61 13.62 0.94 5.28
C ALA A 61 12.74 2.19 5.38
N GLN A 62 11.91 2.48 4.37
CA GLN A 62 11.00 3.63 4.36
C GLN A 62 9.93 3.50 5.46
N ALA A 63 9.26 2.35 5.58
CA ALA A 63 8.30 2.16 6.67
C ALA A 63 8.98 2.27 8.05
N GLY A 64 10.17 1.68 8.19
CA GLY A 64 10.95 1.74 9.42
C GLY A 64 11.38 3.16 9.82
N ILE A 65 11.80 4.00 8.87
CA ILE A 65 12.20 5.39 9.17
C ILE A 65 10.99 6.25 9.55
N GLU A 66 9.83 6.09 8.89
CA GLU A 66 8.58 6.78 9.26
C GLU A 66 8.13 6.41 10.69
N MET A 67 8.18 5.11 11.01
CA MET A 67 7.91 4.61 12.36
C MET A 67 8.88 5.20 13.38
N PHE A 68 10.18 5.17 13.10
CA PHE A 68 11.20 5.69 14.01
C PHE A 68 11.08 7.20 14.23
N GLN A 69 10.83 7.96 13.16
CA GLN A 69 10.65 9.42 13.22
C GLN A 69 9.39 9.83 14.00
N SER A 70 8.35 9.00 13.99
CA SER A 70 7.16 9.18 14.84
C SER A 70 7.34 8.67 16.27
N GLY A 71 8.56 8.25 16.66
CA GLY A 71 8.90 7.83 18.02
C GLY A 71 8.72 6.35 18.32
N THR A 72 8.31 5.54 17.34
CA THR A 72 8.16 4.10 17.51
C THR A 72 9.52 3.40 17.55
N THR A 73 9.78 2.63 18.61
CA THR A 73 10.98 1.79 18.74
C THR A 73 10.59 0.42 19.30
N THR A 74 11.31 -0.63 18.90
CA THR A 74 11.06 -1.99 19.36
C THR A 74 12.19 -2.45 20.29
N PRO A 75 11.92 -2.76 21.56
CA PRO A 75 12.87 -3.40 22.47
C PRO A 75 13.45 -4.68 21.88
N TRP A 76 14.73 -4.95 22.14
CA TRP A 76 15.45 -6.07 21.53
C TRP A 76 14.82 -7.45 21.80
N ASP A 77 14.29 -7.66 23.00
CA ASP A 77 13.59 -8.87 23.42
C ASP A 77 12.25 -9.09 22.70
N LEU A 78 11.71 -8.06 22.05
CA LEU A 78 10.50 -8.13 21.24
C LEU A 78 10.78 -8.25 19.73
N VAL A 79 12.05 -8.19 19.30
CA VAL A 79 12.42 -8.35 17.88
C VAL A 79 12.36 -9.82 17.49
N THR A 80 11.16 -10.29 17.16
CA THR A 80 10.87 -11.65 16.72
C THR A 80 10.13 -11.67 15.38
N CYS A 81 10.00 -12.86 14.80
CA CYS A 81 9.29 -13.05 13.53
C CYS A 81 7.84 -13.45 13.77
N THR A 82 6.90 -12.63 13.28
CA THR A 82 5.47 -12.97 13.24
C THR A 82 5.10 -13.48 11.84
N GLN A 83 4.99 -14.80 11.67
CA GLN A 83 4.71 -15.43 10.37
C GLN A 83 3.35 -15.04 9.77
N ARG A 84 2.38 -14.66 10.61
CA ARG A 84 1.01 -14.28 10.22
C ARG A 84 0.69 -12.87 10.68
N TYR A 85 1.59 -11.94 10.42
CA TYR A 85 1.45 -10.55 10.86
C TYR A 85 0.24 -9.91 10.18
N ARG A 86 -0.77 -9.48 10.96
CA ARG A 86 -1.98 -8.88 10.40
C ARG A 86 -1.79 -7.38 10.18
N THR A 87 -2.39 -6.85 9.12
CA THR A 87 -2.28 -5.43 8.76
C THR A 87 -2.88 -4.49 9.81
N ASP A 88 -3.87 -4.96 10.58
CA ASP A 88 -4.54 -4.21 11.65
C ASP A 88 -3.86 -4.31 13.03
N GLU A 89 -2.74 -5.04 13.15
CA GLU A 89 -1.96 -5.14 14.40
C GLU A 89 -0.97 -3.98 14.58
N VAL A 90 -0.75 -3.18 13.55
CA VAL A 90 0.20 -2.06 13.58
C VAL A 90 -0.55 -0.76 13.85
N GLU A 91 -0.19 -0.09 14.95
CA GLU A 91 -0.61 1.29 15.19
C GLU A 91 0.18 2.23 14.28
N VAL A 92 -0.53 3.01 13.46
CA VAL A 92 0.08 3.93 12.49
C VAL A 92 0.23 5.32 13.12
N THR A 93 1.43 5.62 13.63
CA THR A 93 1.75 6.88 14.34
C THR A 93 2.30 7.99 13.45
N TRP A 94 2.53 7.72 12.16
CA TRP A 94 3.23 8.61 11.20
C TRP A 94 2.32 9.21 10.12
N ARG A 95 1.00 9.24 10.35
CA ARG A 95 0.00 9.82 9.42
C ARG A 95 -0.51 11.21 9.82
N SER A 96 0.15 11.86 10.77
CA SER A 96 -0.21 13.18 11.31
C SER A 96 0.29 14.34 10.46
#